data_AF-A0A4Y7XE19-F1
#
_entry.id   AF-A0A4Y7XE19-F1
#
_cell.length_a   1.000
_cell.length_b   1.000
_cell.length_c   1.000
_cell.angle_alpha   90.00
_cell.angle_beta   90.00
_cell.angle_gamma   90.00
#
_symmetry.space_group_name_H-M   'P 1'
#
loop_
_entity.id
_entity.type
_entity.pdbx_description
1 polymer ?
#
loop_
_entity_poly.entity_id
_entity_poly.type
_entity_poly.pdbx_seq_one_letter_code
_entity_poly.pdbx_strand_id
1 'polypeptide(L)'
;MTTIQKNRTMIQTQPVQIFGLFIVVLGISATTPTHAIDTEEAQEKQQLADCKKITGYAQAGQKAYHAGNYNKARTLFETQAAWSHACRVMFQGNQPRFSISDGAVATADNNVALTYIKQKDYLKARAWLMINPDDKKSQYNLNLIKAELAKLDTSSQSKSPVGEYWQYAGNGAWNIVGVKQKGTQYQISFSGLYMGMMSMYYGPNMGEFTTLSPIKNGKAVWKESETEGLAAGEGCTVEMRFKADSVILETTQGECGFGHNVFADGEFLRISF
;
A
#
# COMPACT_ATOMS: atom_id res chain seq x y z
N MET A 1 7.93 -80.16 -15.31
CA MET A 1 6.71 -80.88 -15.75
C MET A 1 6.12 -80.16 -16.95
N THR A 2 5.93 -80.92 -18.03
CA THR A 2 4.97 -80.72 -19.12
C THR A 2 5.22 -79.64 -20.18
N THR A 3 5.79 -80.13 -21.30
CA THR A 3 5.72 -79.69 -22.70
C THR A 3 4.28 -79.48 -23.22
N ILE A 4 4.08 -78.64 -24.26
CA ILE A 4 3.25 -78.86 -25.48
C ILE A 4 3.45 -77.61 -26.40
N GLN A 5 4.23 -77.72 -27.47
CA GLN A 5 3.84 -77.79 -28.91
C GLN A 5 2.78 -76.76 -29.36
N LYS A 6 3.14 -75.73 -30.15
CA LYS A 6 3.40 -75.70 -31.62
C LYS A 6 2.11 -75.78 -32.44
N ASN A 7 1.73 -74.67 -33.07
CA ASN A 7 1.00 -74.69 -34.34
C ASN A 7 1.52 -73.58 -35.26
N ARG A 8 2.06 -74.02 -36.40
CA ARG A 8 2.41 -73.22 -37.58
C ARG A 8 1.19 -73.23 -38.50
N THR A 9 0.86 -72.08 -39.06
CA THR A 9 0.15 -72.02 -40.34
C THR A 9 0.96 -71.12 -41.27
N MET A 10 1.46 -71.73 -42.37
CA MET A 10 2.08 -71.06 -43.50
C MET A 10 0.99 -70.47 -44.40
N ILE A 11 1.20 -69.24 -44.88
CA ILE A 11 0.62 -68.75 -46.13
C ILE A 11 1.76 -68.17 -46.98
N GLN A 12 2.02 -68.85 -48.10
CA GLN A 12 2.70 -68.41 -49.34
C GLN A 12 1.94 -67.22 -49.95
N THR A 13 2.46 -66.23 -50.68
CA THR A 13 3.58 -66.13 -51.64
C THR A 13 3.79 -64.65 -52.04
N GLN A 14 5.07 -64.25 -52.09
CA GLN A 14 5.76 -63.43 -53.14
C GLN A 14 5.41 -61.93 -53.38
N PRO A 15 6.28 -61.16 -54.08
CA PRO A 15 7.34 -60.33 -53.49
C PRO A 15 7.11 -58.83 -53.82
N VAL A 16 7.99 -57.92 -53.40
CA VAL A 16 8.51 -56.78 -54.21
C VAL A 16 9.19 -55.74 -53.31
N GLN A 17 10.48 -55.56 -53.60
CA GLN A 17 11.33 -54.37 -53.52
C GLN A 17 11.61 -53.65 -52.18
N ILE A 18 12.87 -53.84 -51.77
CA ILE A 18 13.72 -52.91 -51.04
C ILE A 18 13.84 -51.60 -51.83
N PHE A 19 13.61 -50.44 -51.19
CA PHE A 19 14.46 -49.22 -51.16
C PHE A 19 13.63 -48.04 -50.64
N GLY A 20 14.10 -47.37 -49.58
CA GLY A 20 13.51 -46.09 -49.15
C GLY A 20 13.67 -45.80 -47.67
N LEU A 21 14.87 -45.38 -47.28
CA LEU A 21 15.16 -44.78 -45.98
C LEU A 21 14.36 -43.46 -45.85
N PHE A 22 13.30 -43.43 -45.02
CA PHE A 22 12.70 -42.18 -44.57
C PHE A 22 12.90 -42.05 -43.07
N ILE A 23 13.88 -41.21 -42.71
CA ILE A 23 14.07 -40.69 -41.37
C ILE A 23 12.84 -39.84 -41.03
N VAL A 24 12.01 -40.33 -40.11
CA VAL A 24 11.00 -39.50 -39.46
C VAL A 24 11.75 -38.59 -38.49
N VAL A 25 12.03 -37.35 -38.93
CA VAL A 25 12.42 -36.28 -38.03
C VAL A 25 11.17 -35.86 -37.26
N LEU A 26 11.00 -36.41 -36.06
CA LEU A 26 10.14 -35.81 -35.04
C LEU A 26 10.78 -34.48 -34.64
N GLY A 27 10.36 -33.41 -35.32
CA GLY A 27 10.66 -32.05 -34.91
C GLY A 27 9.97 -31.76 -33.59
N ILE A 28 10.70 -31.94 -32.48
CA ILE A 28 10.32 -31.36 -31.20
C ILE A 28 10.56 -29.86 -31.35
N SER A 29 9.52 -29.12 -31.73
CA SER A 29 9.51 -27.67 -31.63
C SER A 29 9.52 -27.30 -30.15
N ALA A 30 10.73 -27.15 -29.57
CA ALA A 30 10.90 -26.47 -28.31
C ALA A 30 10.58 -24.99 -28.54
N THR A 31 9.32 -24.60 -28.38
CA THR A 31 8.95 -23.19 -28.27
C THR A 31 9.43 -22.71 -26.90
N THR A 32 10.64 -22.17 -26.85
CA THR A 32 11.10 -21.38 -25.71
C THR A 32 10.20 -20.15 -25.58
N PRO A 33 9.70 -19.79 -24.38
CA PRO A 33 8.88 -18.60 -24.19
C PRO A 33 9.77 -17.36 -24.20
N THR A 34 10.22 -16.93 -25.38
CA THR A 34 11.03 -15.71 -25.55
C THR A 34 10.26 -14.43 -25.18
N HIS A 35 8.94 -14.43 -25.30
CA HIS A 35 8.13 -13.23 -25.06
C HIS A 35 7.96 -12.80 -23.59
N ALA A 36 8.04 -13.72 -22.61
CA ALA A 36 7.82 -13.37 -21.20
C ALA A 36 9.07 -12.75 -20.54
N ILE A 37 10.27 -13.19 -20.96
CA ILE A 37 11.55 -12.72 -20.42
C ILE A 37 11.82 -11.28 -20.88
N ASP A 38 11.51 -10.96 -22.14
CA ASP A 38 11.67 -9.61 -22.70
C ASP A 38 10.78 -8.57 -21.99
N THR A 39 9.59 -8.97 -21.51
CA THR A 39 8.68 -8.09 -20.78
C THR A 39 9.12 -7.81 -19.35
N GLU A 40 9.67 -8.81 -18.66
CA GLU A 40 10.17 -8.65 -17.28
C GLU A 40 11.42 -7.76 -17.24
N GLU A 41 12.37 -7.96 -18.17
CA GLU A 41 13.57 -7.11 -18.26
C GLU A 41 13.21 -5.65 -18.61
N ALA A 42 12.28 -5.45 -19.54
CA ALA A 42 11.81 -4.11 -19.91
C ALA A 42 11.11 -3.40 -18.74
N GLN A 43 10.27 -4.12 -17.98
CA GLN A 43 9.59 -3.59 -16.81
C GLN A 43 10.59 -3.21 -15.71
N GLU A 44 11.56 -4.07 -15.41
CA GLU A 44 12.57 -3.78 -14.39
C GLU A 44 13.44 -2.57 -14.77
N LYS A 45 13.81 -2.45 -16.05
CA LYS A 45 14.54 -1.28 -16.56
C LYS A 45 13.75 0.01 -16.36
N GLN A 46 12.44 -0.03 -16.59
CA GLN A 46 11.55 1.11 -16.35
C GLN A 46 11.48 1.45 -14.85
N GLN A 47 11.30 0.46 -13.98
CA GLN A 47 11.30 0.64 -12.52
C GLN A 47 12.59 1.27 -12.02
N LEU A 48 13.74 0.78 -12.49
CA LEU A 48 15.04 1.35 -12.14
C LEU A 48 15.17 2.81 -12.63
N ALA A 49 14.67 3.11 -13.83
CA ALA A 49 14.68 4.46 -14.36
C ALA A 49 13.80 5.41 -13.53
N ASP A 50 12.67 4.94 -13.01
CA ASP A 50 11.80 5.72 -12.13
C ASP A 50 12.42 5.94 -10.75
N CYS A 51 13.03 4.90 -10.16
CA CYS A 51 13.75 5.04 -8.89
C CYS A 51 14.92 6.03 -8.97
N LYS A 52 15.61 6.11 -10.11
CA LYS A 52 16.67 7.11 -10.34
C LYS A 52 16.16 8.56 -10.35
N LYS A 53 14.85 8.81 -10.46
CA LYS A 53 14.26 10.17 -10.42
C LYS A 53 14.10 10.72 -9.00
N ILE A 54 14.21 9.89 -7.96
CA ILE A 54 14.01 10.30 -6.55
C ILE A 54 14.83 11.55 -6.19
N THR A 55 16.11 11.59 -6.55
CA THR A 55 16.99 12.74 -6.29
C THR A 55 16.52 14.00 -7.03
N GLY A 56 15.96 13.86 -8.23
CA GLY A 56 15.41 14.98 -9.00
C GLY A 56 14.21 15.61 -8.29
N TYR A 57 13.31 14.80 -7.73
CA TYR A 57 12.19 15.30 -6.91
C TYR A 57 12.68 16.01 -5.66
N ALA A 58 13.69 15.46 -4.96
CA ALA A 58 14.28 16.07 -3.78
C ALA A 58 14.88 17.45 -4.09
N GLN A 59 15.68 17.56 -5.15
CA GLN A 59 16.32 18.82 -5.55
C GLN A 59 15.29 19.87 -5.99
N ALA A 60 14.30 19.48 -6.77
CA ALA A 60 13.24 20.36 -7.21
C ALA A 60 12.38 20.85 -6.02
N GLY A 61 12.05 19.94 -5.09
CA GLY A 61 11.32 20.25 -3.86
C GLY A 61 12.10 21.22 -2.98
N GLN A 62 13.42 21.01 -2.80
CA GLN A 62 14.29 21.89 -2.05
C GLN A 62 14.36 23.30 -2.67
N LYS A 63 14.48 23.39 -4.00
CA LYS A 63 14.43 24.67 -4.71
C LYS A 63 13.12 25.41 -4.47
N ALA A 64 11.99 24.71 -4.56
CA ALA A 64 10.66 25.30 -4.30
C ALA A 64 10.51 25.73 -2.83
N TYR A 65 11.03 24.92 -1.90
CA TYR A 65 11.00 25.21 -0.46
C TYR A 65 11.77 26.50 -0.13
N HIS A 66 13.00 26.63 -0.65
CA HIS A 66 13.83 27.83 -0.44
C HIS A 66 13.24 29.08 -1.09
N ALA A 67 12.48 28.91 -2.18
CA ALA A 67 11.71 29.98 -2.80
C ALA A 67 10.40 30.33 -2.06
N GLY A 68 10.11 29.69 -0.92
CA GLY A 68 8.89 29.91 -0.14
C GLY A 68 7.61 29.30 -0.74
N ASN A 69 7.72 28.55 -1.84
CA ASN A 69 6.58 27.88 -2.47
C ASN A 69 6.34 26.51 -1.82
N TYR A 70 5.83 26.54 -0.58
CA TYR A 70 5.69 25.33 0.23
C TYR A 70 4.67 24.32 -0.33
N ASN A 71 3.63 24.76 -1.03
CA ASN A 71 2.68 23.85 -1.69
C ASN A 71 3.37 23.05 -2.81
N LYS A 72 4.12 23.73 -3.68
CA LYS A 72 4.88 23.05 -4.74
C LYS A 72 5.98 22.16 -4.17
N ALA A 73 6.68 22.64 -3.14
CA ALA A 73 7.68 21.84 -2.43
C ALA A 73 7.07 20.55 -1.87
N ARG A 74 5.89 20.66 -1.24
CA ARG A 74 5.17 19.51 -0.70
C ARG A 74 4.87 18.47 -1.77
N THR A 75 4.26 18.84 -2.89
CA THR A 75 3.94 17.88 -3.96
C THR A 75 5.19 17.14 -4.45
N LEU A 76 6.31 17.85 -4.60
CA LEU A 76 7.58 17.24 -5.02
C LEU A 76 8.16 16.31 -3.95
N PHE A 77 8.09 16.69 -2.67
CA PHE A 77 8.55 15.86 -1.56
C PHE A 77 7.63 14.66 -1.30
N GLU A 78 6.32 14.78 -1.49
CA GLU A 78 5.38 13.65 -1.41
C GLU A 78 5.69 12.64 -2.51
N THR A 79 6.00 13.10 -3.72
CA THR A 79 6.46 12.24 -4.83
C THR A 79 7.81 11.61 -4.51
N GLN A 80 8.75 12.36 -3.92
CA GLN A 80 10.03 11.82 -3.43
C GLN A 80 9.79 10.69 -2.41
N ALA A 81 8.94 10.92 -1.41
CA ALA A 81 8.64 9.95 -0.36
C ALA A 81 7.96 8.71 -0.95
N ALA A 82 6.95 8.89 -1.80
CA ALA A 82 6.24 7.79 -2.45
C ALA A 82 7.18 6.85 -3.20
N TRP A 83 8.03 7.39 -4.07
CA TRP A 83 9.02 6.58 -4.79
C TRP A 83 10.12 6.03 -3.88
N SER A 84 10.51 6.74 -2.81
CA SER A 84 11.51 6.23 -1.87
C SER A 84 11.03 4.96 -1.15
N HIS A 85 9.77 4.94 -0.69
CA HIS A 85 9.16 3.76 -0.09
C HIS A 85 8.95 2.64 -1.11
N ALA A 86 8.43 2.95 -2.31
CA ALA A 86 8.16 1.96 -3.33
C ALA A 86 9.44 1.27 -3.82
N CYS A 87 10.47 2.06 -4.16
CA CYS A 87 11.76 1.54 -4.61
C CYS A 87 12.52 0.79 -3.53
N ARG A 88 12.34 1.17 -2.25
CA ARG A 88 12.87 0.40 -1.14
C ARG A 88 12.28 -1.02 -1.15
N VAL A 89 10.96 -1.18 -1.29
CA VAL A 89 10.33 -2.51 -1.32
C VAL A 89 10.66 -3.28 -2.60
N MET A 90 10.62 -2.63 -3.77
CA MET A 90 10.88 -3.29 -5.06
C MET A 90 12.31 -3.83 -5.19
N PHE A 91 13.31 -3.14 -4.63
CA PHE A 91 14.73 -3.47 -4.78
C PHE A 91 15.41 -3.90 -3.46
N GLN A 92 14.64 -4.28 -2.44
CA GLN A 92 15.16 -4.85 -1.20
C GLN A 92 15.82 -6.23 -1.45
N GLY A 93 16.96 -6.51 -0.82
CA GLY A 93 17.63 -7.83 -0.85
C GLY A 93 18.98 -7.86 -1.58
N ASN A 94 19.42 -9.06 -2.00
CA ASN A 94 20.76 -9.32 -2.55
C ASN A 94 20.94 -8.94 -4.03
N GLN A 95 20.10 -8.07 -4.59
CA GLN A 95 20.14 -7.67 -6.00
C GLN A 95 20.59 -6.21 -6.13
N PRO A 96 21.82 -5.92 -6.63
CA PRO A 96 22.50 -4.63 -6.43
C PRO A 96 22.12 -3.52 -7.43
N ARG A 97 20.99 -3.62 -8.13
CA ARG A 97 20.67 -2.70 -9.24
C ARG A 97 20.21 -1.31 -8.77
N PHE A 98 19.61 -1.24 -7.58
CA PHE A 98 19.26 0.01 -6.89
C PHE A 98 19.28 -0.22 -5.38
N SER A 99 19.64 0.79 -4.61
CA SER A 99 19.53 0.74 -3.15
C SER A 99 19.20 2.12 -2.61
N ILE A 100 18.34 2.15 -1.60
CA ILE A 100 18.01 3.34 -0.83
C ILE A 100 18.04 2.98 0.65
N SER A 101 18.80 3.73 1.44
CA SER A 101 18.89 3.50 2.89
C SER A 101 17.64 3.97 3.61
N ASP A 102 17.32 3.39 4.77
CA ASP A 102 16.21 3.86 5.62
C ASP A 102 16.35 5.33 6.02
N GLY A 103 17.58 5.81 6.27
CA GLY A 103 17.83 7.23 6.54
C GLY A 103 17.48 8.17 5.37
N ALA A 104 17.57 7.68 4.12
CA ALA A 104 17.16 8.43 2.95
C ALA A 104 15.63 8.46 2.80
N VAL A 105 14.95 7.35 3.11
CA VAL A 105 13.49 7.29 3.18
C VAL A 105 12.97 8.23 4.28
N ALA A 106 13.52 8.17 5.49
CA ALA A 106 13.17 9.06 6.58
C ALA A 106 13.42 10.53 6.23
N THR A 107 14.49 10.84 5.49
CA THR A 107 14.74 12.20 4.97
C THR A 107 13.65 12.66 4.02
N ALA A 108 13.14 11.78 3.14
CA ALA A 108 12.04 12.12 2.23
C ALA A 108 10.75 12.44 3.02
N ASP A 109 10.39 11.61 4.00
CA ASP A 109 9.22 11.85 4.86
C ASP A 109 9.35 13.17 5.66
N ASN A 110 10.53 13.43 6.20
CA ASN A 110 10.83 14.66 6.93
C ASN A 110 10.76 15.90 6.05
N ASN A 111 11.16 15.81 4.77
CA ASN A 111 11.01 16.92 3.82
C ASN A 111 9.53 17.30 3.64
N VAL A 112 8.62 16.31 3.57
CA VAL A 112 7.18 16.57 3.53
C VAL A 112 6.73 17.26 4.82
N ALA A 113 7.09 16.70 5.98
CA ALA A 113 6.75 17.27 7.28
C ALA A 113 7.19 18.74 7.41
N LEU A 114 8.41 19.07 6.98
CA LEU A 114 8.93 20.44 7.04
C LEU A 114 8.08 21.45 6.25
N THR A 115 7.41 21.03 5.18
CA THR A 115 6.46 21.91 4.45
C THR A 115 5.22 22.20 5.27
N TYR A 116 4.68 21.20 5.97
CA TYR A 116 3.53 21.38 6.87
C TYR A 116 3.90 22.24 8.07
N ILE A 117 5.09 22.04 8.66
CA ILE A 117 5.60 22.89 9.75
C ILE A 117 5.67 24.35 9.31
N LYS A 118 6.19 24.64 8.10
CA LYS A 118 6.25 26.00 7.56
C LYS A 118 4.88 26.64 7.36
N GLN A 119 3.86 25.83 7.09
CA GLN A 119 2.47 26.27 6.96
C GLN A 119 1.66 26.15 8.26
N LYS A 120 2.31 25.81 9.38
CA LYS A 120 1.68 25.63 10.71
C LYS A 120 0.61 24.52 10.78
N ASP A 121 0.65 23.57 9.86
CA ASP A 121 -0.21 22.38 9.88
C ASP A 121 0.48 21.27 10.70
N TYR A 122 0.54 21.49 12.02
CA TYR A 122 1.36 20.68 12.92
C TYR A 122 0.86 19.25 13.07
N LEU A 123 -0.45 19.01 12.91
CA LEU A 123 -1.01 17.66 13.02
C LEU A 123 -0.62 16.79 11.81
N LYS A 124 -0.68 17.33 10.59
CA LYS A 124 -0.16 16.61 9.40
C LYS A 124 1.35 16.47 9.45
N ALA A 125 2.07 17.48 9.94
CA ALA A 125 3.52 17.36 10.16
C ALA A 125 3.82 16.18 11.10
N ARG A 126 3.11 16.07 12.23
CA ARG A 126 3.23 14.93 13.15
C ARG A 126 2.98 13.61 12.44
N ALA A 127 1.92 13.48 11.64
CA ALA A 127 1.62 12.24 10.92
C ALA A 127 2.80 11.78 10.05
N TRP A 128 3.40 12.68 9.26
CA TRP A 128 4.58 12.38 8.44
C TRP A 128 5.82 12.01 9.27
N LEU A 129 6.06 12.70 10.39
CA LEU A 129 7.21 12.41 11.26
C LEU A 129 7.08 11.07 11.99
N MET A 130 5.84 10.60 12.20
CA MET A 130 5.56 9.32 12.85
C MET A 130 5.68 8.11 11.91
N ILE A 131 5.96 8.29 10.61
CA ILE A 131 6.24 7.17 9.68
C ILE A 131 7.56 6.48 10.07
N ASN A 132 8.58 7.26 10.43
CA ASN A 132 9.88 6.78 10.87
C ASN A 132 10.23 7.43 12.22
N PRO A 133 9.55 7.08 13.32
CA PRO A 133 9.61 7.80 14.59
C PRO A 133 10.95 7.64 15.32
N ASP A 134 11.70 6.59 15.01
CA ASP A 134 13.01 6.31 15.59
C ASP A 134 14.17 7.01 14.86
N ASP A 135 13.92 7.60 13.68
CA ASP A 135 14.93 8.38 12.98
C ASP A 135 15.23 9.69 13.72
N LYS A 136 16.52 10.02 13.86
CA LYS A 136 16.97 11.20 14.63
C LYS A 136 16.41 12.51 14.08
N LYS A 137 16.16 12.62 12.76
CA LYS A 137 15.57 13.82 12.15
C LYS A 137 14.10 13.93 12.50
N SER A 138 13.37 12.80 12.49
CA SER A 138 11.97 12.75 12.91
C SER A 138 11.81 13.17 14.36
N GLN A 139 12.63 12.62 15.27
CA GLN A 139 12.62 12.99 16.69
C GLN A 139 12.95 14.47 16.91
N TYR A 140 13.96 14.98 16.20
CA TYR A 140 14.32 16.40 16.25
C TYR A 140 13.17 17.30 15.80
N ASN A 141 12.57 17.02 14.64
CA ASN A 141 11.48 17.82 14.08
C ASN A 141 10.18 17.71 14.90
N LEU A 142 9.88 16.55 15.50
CA LEU A 142 8.78 16.39 16.46
C LEU A 142 8.99 17.28 17.68
N ASN A 143 10.22 17.33 18.20
CA ASN A 143 10.55 18.18 19.34
C ASN A 143 10.39 19.68 19.01
N LEU A 144 10.68 20.10 17.78
CA LEU A 144 10.47 21.49 17.34
C LEU A 144 8.99 21.93 17.40
N ILE A 145 8.05 21.01 17.18
CA ILE A 145 6.61 21.31 17.15
C ILE A 145 5.86 20.87 18.41
N LYS A 146 6.55 20.28 19.39
CA LYS A 146 5.96 19.70 20.60
C LYS A 146 5.06 20.69 21.37
N ALA A 147 5.51 21.94 21.51
CA ALA A 147 4.73 22.96 22.20
C ALA A 147 3.44 23.33 21.45
N GLU A 148 3.46 23.33 20.12
CA GLU A 148 2.27 23.61 19.32
C GLU A 148 1.29 22.44 19.34
N LEU A 149 1.79 21.20 19.29
CA LEU A 149 0.96 20.00 19.46
C LEU A 149 0.25 19.99 20.82
N ALA A 150 0.96 20.29 21.91
CA ALA A 150 0.35 20.34 23.24
C ALA A 150 -0.78 21.38 23.37
N LYS A 151 -0.68 22.51 22.67
CA LYS A 151 -1.77 23.51 22.60
C LYS A 151 -2.98 22.97 21.86
N LEU A 152 -2.78 22.23 20.76
CA LEU A 152 -3.85 21.63 19.99
C LEU A 152 -4.56 20.52 20.78
N ASP A 153 -3.79 19.69 21.49
CA ASP A 153 -4.31 18.58 22.31
C ASP A 153 -5.18 19.07 23.47
N THR A 154 -4.92 20.27 24.00
CA THR A 154 -5.67 20.88 25.11
C THR A 154 -6.78 21.83 24.67
N SER A 155 -6.95 22.05 23.37
CA SER A 155 -7.98 22.93 22.81
C SER A 155 -9.39 22.40 23.08
N SER A 156 -10.41 23.27 23.04
CA SER A 156 -11.81 22.83 23.15
C SER A 156 -12.21 21.90 21.99
N GLN A 157 -11.59 22.08 20.82
CA GLN A 157 -11.82 21.28 19.63
C GLN A 157 -11.40 19.82 19.81
N SER A 158 -10.33 19.55 20.58
CA SER A 158 -9.85 18.19 20.84
C SER A 158 -10.80 17.33 21.68
N LYS A 159 -11.80 17.95 22.32
CA LYS A 159 -12.88 17.24 23.03
C LYS A 159 -13.91 16.62 22.09
N SER A 160 -13.98 17.09 20.85
CA SER A 160 -14.88 16.57 19.82
C SER A 160 -14.18 15.47 19.00
N PRO A 161 -14.87 14.39 18.63
CA PRO A 161 -14.31 13.39 17.71
C PRO A 161 -14.32 13.86 16.24
N VAL A 162 -14.95 15.00 15.94
CA VAL A 162 -14.99 15.60 14.59
C VAL A 162 -13.58 15.92 14.10
N GLY A 163 -13.34 15.66 12.82
CA GLY A 163 -12.05 15.84 12.17
C GLY A 163 -11.69 14.66 11.27
N GLU A 164 -10.47 14.69 10.76
CA GLU A 164 -9.87 13.62 9.97
C GLU A 164 -8.71 12.99 10.74
N TYR A 165 -8.49 11.71 10.47
CA TYR A 165 -7.43 10.91 11.07
C TYR A 165 -6.75 10.10 10.00
N TRP A 166 -5.41 10.03 10.05
CA TRP A 166 -4.58 9.35 9.07
C TRP A 166 -3.80 8.21 9.70
N GLN A 167 -3.75 7.08 8.99
CA GLN A 167 -2.80 6.00 9.25
C GLN A 167 -2.00 5.77 7.97
N TYR A 168 -0.69 5.63 8.10
CA TYR A 168 0.18 5.46 6.94
C TYR A 168 -0.10 4.13 6.23
N ALA A 169 -0.38 4.18 4.93
CA ALA A 169 -0.74 3.02 4.12
C ALA A 169 0.40 2.52 3.19
N GLY A 170 1.57 3.18 3.24
CA GLY A 170 2.70 2.92 2.33
C GLY A 170 2.78 3.92 1.18
N ASN A 171 3.96 4.03 0.55
CA ASN A 171 4.21 4.82 -0.66
C ASN A 171 3.63 6.25 -0.64
N GLY A 172 3.65 6.91 0.53
CA GLY A 172 3.16 8.29 0.71
C GLY A 172 1.64 8.42 0.78
N ALA A 173 0.90 7.30 0.77
CA ALA A 173 -0.55 7.25 0.88
C ALA A 173 -1.01 6.99 2.32
N TRP A 174 -2.27 7.30 2.59
CA TRP A 174 -2.86 7.27 3.93
C TRP A 174 -4.23 6.60 3.89
N ASN A 175 -4.48 5.72 4.86
CA ASN A 175 -5.84 5.34 5.25
C ASN A 175 -6.46 6.52 5.99
N ILE A 176 -7.74 6.79 5.75
CA ILE A 176 -8.43 7.97 6.29
C ILE A 176 -9.66 7.54 7.07
N VAL A 177 -9.78 8.03 8.30
CA VAL A 177 -11.06 8.10 9.03
C VAL A 177 -11.53 9.55 9.05
N GLY A 178 -12.74 9.79 8.58
CA GLY A 178 -13.39 11.10 8.60
C GLY A 178 -14.59 11.09 9.53
N VAL A 179 -14.73 12.11 10.37
CA VAL A 179 -15.85 12.24 11.31
C VAL A 179 -16.52 13.59 11.15
N LYS A 180 -17.83 13.58 10.87
CA LYS A 180 -18.66 14.78 10.76
C LYS A 180 -19.84 14.67 11.71
N GLN A 181 -20.15 15.75 12.43
CA GLN A 181 -21.34 15.79 13.26
C GLN A 181 -22.61 15.89 12.40
N LYS A 182 -23.63 15.08 12.71
CA LYS A 182 -24.94 15.04 12.06
C LYS A 182 -26.03 14.95 13.14
N GLY A 183 -26.49 16.12 13.60
CA GLY A 183 -27.42 16.19 14.72
C GLY A 183 -26.78 15.66 16.01
N THR A 184 -27.41 14.64 16.60
CA THR A 184 -26.92 13.96 17.82
C THR A 184 -26.01 12.77 17.52
N GLN A 185 -25.80 12.44 16.24
CA GLN A 185 -24.95 11.34 15.78
C GLN A 185 -23.74 11.87 15.01
N TYR A 186 -22.84 10.96 14.64
CA TYR A 186 -21.67 11.25 13.83
C TYR A 186 -21.71 10.40 12.56
N GLN A 187 -21.54 11.06 11.42
CA GLN A 187 -21.22 10.36 10.19
C GLN A 187 -19.72 10.06 10.23
N ILE A 188 -19.38 8.78 10.28
CA ILE A 188 -18.02 8.27 10.31
C ILE A 188 -17.77 7.55 8.99
N SER A 189 -16.72 7.95 8.27
CA SER A 189 -16.28 7.32 7.02
C SER A 189 -14.89 6.75 7.19
N PHE A 190 -14.65 5.58 6.64
CA PHE A 190 -13.33 4.97 6.50
C PHE A 190 -13.02 4.81 5.01
N SER A 191 -11.78 5.14 4.64
CA SER A 191 -11.20 4.86 3.33
C SER A 191 -9.84 4.20 3.56
N GLY A 192 -9.78 2.91 3.28
CA GLY A 192 -8.60 2.06 3.43
C GLY A 192 -7.92 1.81 2.10
N LEU A 193 -6.60 1.72 2.15
CA LEU A 193 -5.69 1.48 1.05
C LEU A 193 -4.71 0.37 1.46
N TYR A 194 -4.40 -0.50 0.52
CA TYR A 194 -3.24 -1.39 0.61
C TYR A 194 -2.28 -1.10 -0.54
N MET A 195 -1.15 -0.48 -0.22
CA MET A 195 -0.09 -0.16 -1.18
C MET A 195 0.85 -1.36 -1.35
N GLY A 196 0.43 -2.33 -2.18
CA GLY A 196 1.29 -3.44 -2.58
C GLY A 196 2.57 -2.98 -3.30
N MET A 197 3.52 -3.89 -3.51
CA MET A 197 4.83 -3.61 -4.13
C MET A 197 4.72 -2.83 -5.45
N MET A 198 3.72 -3.16 -6.27
CA MET A 198 3.50 -2.55 -7.59
C MET A 198 2.42 -1.45 -7.60
N SER A 199 2.00 -0.98 -6.43
CA SER A 199 0.92 0.02 -6.30
C SER A 199 1.20 1.34 -7.01
N MET A 200 2.48 1.71 -7.21
CA MET A 200 2.85 2.89 -7.99
C MET A 200 2.52 2.75 -9.48
N TYR A 201 2.34 1.53 -9.99
CA TYR A 201 2.03 1.26 -11.40
C TYR A 201 0.58 0.80 -11.61
N TYR A 202 0.03 0.02 -10.69
CA TYR A 202 -1.31 -0.58 -10.84
C TYR A 202 -2.36 -0.03 -9.86
N GLY A 203 -1.96 0.88 -8.98
CA GLY A 203 -2.82 1.41 -7.93
C GLY A 203 -2.91 0.49 -6.70
N PRO A 204 -3.46 1.00 -5.59
CA PRO A 204 -3.72 0.21 -4.39
C PRO A 204 -4.99 -0.65 -4.52
N ASN A 205 -5.08 -1.66 -3.66
CA ASN A 205 -6.40 -2.19 -3.30
C ASN A 205 -7.08 -1.19 -2.35
N MET A 206 -8.39 -1.04 -2.48
CA MET A 206 -9.15 -0.03 -1.75
C MET A 206 -10.41 -0.63 -1.16
N GLY A 207 -10.84 -0.10 -0.02
CA GLY A 207 -12.09 -0.45 0.62
C GLY A 207 -12.59 0.69 1.50
N GLU A 208 -13.90 0.75 1.68
CA GLU A 208 -14.53 1.86 2.37
C GLU A 208 -15.78 1.42 3.13
N PHE A 209 -16.12 2.19 4.15
CA PHE A 209 -17.46 2.18 4.71
C PHE A 209 -17.85 3.58 5.16
N THR A 210 -19.15 3.82 5.26
CA THR A 210 -19.69 5.01 5.93
C THR A 210 -20.83 4.57 6.84
N THR A 211 -20.89 5.16 8.03
CA THR A 211 -21.93 4.87 9.02
C THR A 211 -22.39 6.13 9.71
N LEU A 212 -23.64 6.12 10.16
CA LEU A 212 -24.18 7.13 11.06
C LEU A 212 -24.32 6.50 12.45
N SER A 213 -23.38 6.80 13.35
CA SER A 213 -23.27 6.13 14.64
C SER A 213 -23.11 7.14 15.78
N PRO A 214 -23.74 6.93 16.94
CA PRO A 214 -23.43 7.73 18.12
C PRO A 214 -22.02 7.36 18.63
N ILE A 215 -21.24 8.37 19.02
CA ILE A 215 -19.98 8.16 19.74
C ILE A 215 -20.28 8.30 21.23
N LYS A 216 -20.31 7.19 21.96
CA LYS A 216 -20.58 7.15 23.42
C LYS A 216 -19.31 6.77 24.16
N ASN A 217 -18.92 7.59 25.14
CA ASN A 217 -17.69 7.38 25.92
C ASN A 217 -16.44 7.14 25.03
N GLY A 218 -16.34 7.90 23.93
CA GLY A 218 -15.25 7.77 22.96
C GLY A 218 -15.31 6.50 22.11
N LYS A 219 -16.44 5.78 22.07
CA LYS A 219 -16.57 4.55 21.27
C LYS A 219 -17.69 4.65 20.24
N ALA A 220 -17.44 4.11 19.06
CA ALA A 220 -18.44 3.81 18.04
C ALA A 220 -18.19 2.40 17.49
N VAL A 221 -19.22 1.84 16.85
CA VAL A 221 -19.17 0.51 16.23
C VAL A 221 -19.79 0.63 14.85
N TRP A 222 -19.14 0.03 13.86
CA TRP A 222 -19.72 -0.26 12.56
C TRP A 222 -19.93 -1.76 12.42
N LYS A 223 -21.07 -2.15 11.86
CA LYS A 223 -21.41 -3.53 11.57
C LYS A 223 -21.88 -3.63 10.13
N GLU A 224 -21.27 -4.54 9.39
CA GLU A 224 -21.60 -4.79 8.00
C GLU A 224 -23.05 -5.24 7.83
N SER A 225 -23.54 -6.11 8.72
CA SER A 225 -24.92 -6.61 8.70
C SER A 225 -25.99 -5.53 8.87
N GLU A 226 -25.61 -4.38 9.44
CA GLU A 226 -26.50 -3.23 9.65
C GLU A 226 -26.38 -2.20 8.50
N THR A 227 -25.58 -2.50 7.48
CA THR A 227 -25.35 -1.62 6.32
C THR A 227 -26.24 -2.03 5.15
N GLU A 228 -27.05 -1.09 4.67
CA GLU A 228 -27.96 -1.33 3.53
C GLU A 228 -27.20 -1.74 2.26
N GLY A 229 -27.69 -2.77 1.57
CA GLY A 229 -27.16 -3.20 0.26
C GLY A 229 -26.09 -4.29 0.30
N LEU A 230 -25.66 -4.74 1.48
CA LEU A 230 -24.76 -5.90 1.63
C LEU A 230 -25.58 -7.16 1.94
N ALA A 231 -25.23 -8.28 1.31
CA ALA A 231 -25.90 -9.55 1.57
C ALA A 231 -25.70 -9.93 3.04
N ALA A 232 -26.80 -10.23 3.74
CA ALA A 232 -26.77 -10.64 5.15
C ALA A 232 -26.02 -11.98 5.30
N GLY A 233 -24.70 -11.92 5.50
CA GLY A 233 -23.83 -13.01 5.93
C GLY A 233 -23.42 -12.86 7.39
N GLU A 234 -22.41 -13.64 7.83
CA GLU A 234 -21.72 -13.42 9.11
C GLU A 234 -20.98 -12.07 9.07
N GLY A 235 -21.72 -10.99 9.32
CA GLY A 235 -21.25 -9.63 9.07
C GLY A 235 -20.00 -9.27 9.87
N CYS A 236 -19.13 -8.49 9.26
CA CYS A 236 -17.97 -7.94 9.93
C CYS A 236 -18.35 -6.85 10.96
N THR A 237 -17.59 -6.75 12.06
CA THR A 237 -17.72 -5.67 13.06
C THR A 237 -16.39 -4.96 13.24
N VAL A 238 -16.42 -3.62 13.15
CA VAL A 238 -15.28 -2.74 13.42
C VAL A 238 -15.62 -1.85 14.60
N GLU A 239 -14.83 -1.96 15.68
CA GLU A 239 -14.88 -1.05 16.81
C GLU A 239 -13.95 0.14 16.59
N MET A 240 -14.40 1.33 16.99
CA MET A 240 -13.66 2.58 16.89
C MET A 240 -13.52 3.21 18.27
N ARG A 241 -12.29 3.46 18.71
CA ARG A 241 -11.97 4.06 20.00
C ARG A 241 -11.28 5.40 19.81
N PHE A 242 -12.03 6.47 20.02
CA PHE A 242 -11.59 7.85 19.89
C PHE A 242 -10.84 8.34 21.13
N LYS A 243 -9.69 8.96 20.89
CA LYS A 243 -8.91 9.73 21.85
C LYS A 243 -8.86 11.19 21.38
N ALA A 244 -8.21 12.05 22.18
CA ALA A 244 -8.01 13.45 21.82
C ALA A 244 -7.20 13.60 20.52
N ASP A 245 -6.18 12.76 20.34
CA ASP A 245 -5.16 12.89 19.29
C ASP A 245 -5.17 11.75 18.26
N SER A 246 -5.94 10.69 18.49
CA SER A 246 -6.03 9.53 17.60
C SER A 246 -7.40 8.83 17.65
N VAL A 247 -7.63 7.92 16.71
CA VAL A 247 -8.67 6.90 16.79
C VAL A 247 -8.04 5.55 16.52
N ILE A 248 -8.40 4.53 17.31
CA ILE A 248 -7.98 3.15 17.09
C ILE A 248 -9.16 2.39 16.52
N LEU A 249 -8.96 1.77 15.36
CA LEU A 249 -9.89 0.83 14.75
C LEU A 249 -9.45 -0.60 15.07
N GLU A 250 -10.43 -1.49 15.27
CA GLU A 250 -10.20 -2.91 15.48
C GLU A 250 -11.35 -3.72 14.88
N THR A 251 -11.02 -4.64 13.99
CA THR A 251 -11.94 -5.66 13.47
C THR A 251 -12.11 -6.74 14.53
N THR A 252 -13.28 -6.78 15.19
CA THR A 252 -13.54 -7.68 16.32
C THR A 252 -14.31 -8.94 15.96
N GLN A 253 -14.94 -8.96 14.80
CA GLN A 253 -15.71 -10.11 14.31
C GLN A 253 -15.73 -10.13 12.79
N GLY A 254 -15.62 -11.34 12.21
CA GLY A 254 -15.71 -11.57 10.77
C GLY A 254 -14.49 -11.08 9.99
N GLU A 255 -14.51 -11.33 8.67
CA GLU A 255 -13.58 -10.69 7.74
C GLU A 255 -14.33 -9.61 6.99
N CYS A 256 -13.89 -8.36 7.16
CA CYS A 256 -14.49 -7.24 6.45
C CYS A 256 -14.10 -7.30 4.98
N GLY A 257 -15.08 -7.34 4.08
CA GLY A 257 -14.90 -7.40 2.63
C GLY A 257 -14.34 -6.12 1.98
N PHE A 258 -13.36 -5.45 2.59
CA PHE A 258 -12.78 -4.19 2.10
C PHE A 258 -11.82 -4.35 0.90
N GLY A 259 -11.81 -5.52 0.26
CA GLY A 259 -10.86 -5.86 -0.79
C GLY A 259 -9.57 -6.49 -0.25
N HIS A 260 -8.80 -7.09 -1.14
CA HIS A 260 -7.64 -7.91 -0.77
C HIS A 260 -6.60 -7.10 0.02
N ASN A 261 -6.28 -7.54 1.23
CA ASN A 261 -5.33 -6.92 2.19
C ASN A 261 -5.71 -5.52 2.71
N VAL A 262 -6.96 -5.09 2.54
CA VAL A 262 -7.43 -3.83 3.12
C VAL A 262 -8.09 -4.13 4.46
N PHE A 263 -7.58 -3.52 5.53
CA PHE A 263 -8.05 -3.75 6.89
C PHE A 263 -8.42 -2.42 7.55
N ALA A 264 -9.54 -2.40 8.27
CA ALA A 264 -9.95 -1.26 9.09
C ALA A 264 -9.42 -1.47 10.52
N ASP A 265 -8.10 -1.40 10.67
CA ASP A 265 -7.39 -1.77 11.89
C ASP A 265 -6.25 -0.82 12.21
N GLY A 266 -5.92 -0.69 13.50
CA GLY A 266 -4.77 0.05 13.99
C GLY A 266 -5.06 1.50 14.37
N GLU A 267 -4.00 2.25 14.68
CA GLU A 267 -4.11 3.63 15.16
C GLU A 267 -4.00 4.65 14.01
N PHE A 268 -4.93 5.61 14.00
CA PHE A 268 -5.00 6.73 13.07
C PHE A 268 -4.78 8.03 13.84
N LEU A 269 -3.77 8.79 13.45
CA LEU A 269 -3.44 10.07 14.08
C LEU A 269 -4.37 11.16 13.57
N ARG A 270 -4.93 11.96 14.48
CA ARG A 270 -5.73 13.12 14.11
C ARG A 270 -4.89 14.12 13.30
N ILE A 271 -5.46 14.62 12.21
CA ILE A 271 -4.85 15.62 11.32
C ILE A 271 -5.69 16.89 11.13
N SER A 272 -6.94 16.91 11.60
CA SER A 272 -7.81 18.10 11.63
C SER A 272 -8.88 17.99 12.72
N PHE A 273 -9.58 19.10 12.97
CA PHE A 273 -10.72 19.21 13.88
C PHE A 273 -11.99 19.64 13.14
#